data_AF-A0A6L7RV43-F1
#
_entry.id   AF-A0A6L7RV43-F1
#
_cell.length_a   1.000
_cell.length_b   1.000
_cell.length_c   1.000
_cell.angle_alpha   90.00
_cell.angle_beta   90.00
_cell.angle_gamma   90.00
#
_symmetry.space_group_name_H-M   'P 1'
#
loop_
_entity.id
_entity.type
_entity.pdbx_description
1 polymer ?
#
loop_
_entity_poly.entity_id
_entity_poly.type
_entity_poly.pdbx_seq_one_letter_code
_entity_poly.pdbx_strand_id
1 'polypeptide(L)'
;MARRKRKKKVDGGGGASSGTMATNRRIRFDYHLLDDFEAGIVLKGSEIKSIRDAKVDISNAYVRITDDEAWLVNAYIAPYEAAGVWTQHEPLRDRKLLLHRKEIEFL
;
A
#
# COMPACT_ATOMS: atom_id res chain seq x y z
N MET A 1 39.14 -1.02 17.39
CA MET A 1 38.05 -0.46 18.22
C MET A 1 36.88 -0.09 17.30
N ALA A 2 35.88 -0.97 17.16
CA ALA A 2 34.76 -0.78 16.23
C ALA A 2 33.49 -0.34 16.97
N ARG A 3 33.03 0.89 16.71
CA ARG A 3 31.85 1.48 17.36
C ARG A 3 30.59 1.09 16.58
N ARG A 4 29.91 0.04 17.03
CA ARG A 4 28.61 -0.45 16.51
C ARG A 4 27.57 0.69 16.51
N LYS A 5 27.09 1.10 15.33
CA LYS A 5 25.92 2.00 15.21
C LYS A 5 24.67 1.26 15.72
N ARG A 6 24.09 1.73 16.82
CA ARG A 6 22.80 1.26 17.35
C ARG A 6 21.68 1.70 16.38
N LYS A 7 20.99 0.74 15.74
CA LYS A 7 19.72 1.01 15.04
C LYS A 7 18.69 1.43 16.09
N LYS A 8 18.11 2.62 15.91
CA LYS A 8 17.03 3.14 16.75
C LYS A 8 15.77 2.32 16.46
N LYS A 9 15.35 1.54 17.45
CA LYS A 9 14.07 0.82 17.47
C LYS A 9 12.98 1.89 17.62
N VAL A 10 12.03 1.94 16.70
CA VAL A 10 10.87 2.84 16.79
C VAL A 10 9.76 1.99 17.38
N ASP A 11 9.47 2.19 18.66
CA ASP A 11 8.44 1.47 19.39
C ASP A 11 7.06 2.00 18.98
N GLY A 12 6.14 1.07 18.67
CA GLY A 12 4.75 1.36 18.37
C GLY A 12 3.96 1.72 19.63
N GLY A 13 3.16 2.79 19.53
CA GLY A 13 2.18 3.20 20.54
C GLY A 13 1.08 4.03 19.86
N GLY A 14 -0.15 3.52 19.90
CA GLY A 14 -1.27 4.00 19.10
C GLY A 14 -1.94 5.28 19.59
N GLY A 15 -2.57 5.97 18.64
CA GLY A 15 -3.50 7.07 18.83
C GLY A 15 -3.99 7.51 17.47
N ALA A 16 -5.29 7.33 17.19
CA ALA A 16 -5.93 7.62 15.92
C ALA A 16 -5.71 9.09 15.52
N SER A 17 -4.74 9.31 14.64
CA SER A 17 -4.78 10.42 13.71
C SER A 17 -5.24 9.85 12.38
N SER A 18 -6.09 10.59 11.67
CA SER A 18 -6.38 10.41 10.25
C SER A 18 -5.11 10.71 9.43
N GLY A 19 -4.03 10.02 9.75
CA GLY A 19 -2.74 10.16 9.13
C GLY A 19 -2.77 9.45 7.79
N THR A 20 -2.35 10.15 6.75
CA THR A 20 -2.11 9.54 5.46
C THR A 20 -1.02 8.48 5.62
N MET A 21 -1.35 7.21 5.38
CA MET A 21 -0.41 6.10 5.56
C MET A 21 0.69 6.10 4.48
N ALA A 22 0.32 6.40 3.24
CA ALA A 22 1.22 6.45 2.11
C ALA A 22 0.75 7.47 1.07
N THR A 23 1.68 8.14 0.40
CA THR A 23 1.38 9.04 -0.73
C THR A 23 2.53 8.99 -1.72
N ASN A 24 2.21 8.78 -3.00
CA ASN A 24 3.21 8.86 -4.05
C ASN A 24 3.39 10.33 -4.47
N ARG A 25 4.37 11.01 -3.85
CA ARG A 25 4.65 12.42 -4.12
C ARG A 25 5.28 12.64 -5.50
N ARG A 26 5.89 11.62 -6.10
CA ARG A 26 6.55 11.72 -7.42
C ARG A 26 5.56 11.90 -8.56
N ILE A 27 4.33 11.40 -8.43
CA ILE A 27 3.30 11.50 -9.48
C ILE A 27 3.07 12.95 -9.92
N ARG A 28 3.06 13.90 -8.96
CA ARG A 28 2.84 15.32 -9.25
C ARG A 28 3.97 16.00 -10.04
N PHE A 29 5.15 15.38 -10.10
CA PHE A 29 6.30 15.88 -10.85
C PHE A 29 6.44 15.16 -12.19
N ASP A 30 6.18 13.84 -12.22
CA ASP A 30 6.42 12.99 -13.39
C ASP A 30 5.23 12.95 -14.36
N TYR A 31 4.01 13.24 -13.88
CA TYR A 31 2.78 13.11 -14.66
C TYR A 31 1.86 14.33 -14.48
N HIS A 32 1.00 14.56 -15.48
CA HIS A 32 -0.13 15.48 -15.37
C HIS A 32 -1.37 14.70 -14.93
N LEU A 33 -1.91 15.05 -13.77
CA LEU A 33 -3.14 14.46 -13.22
C LEU A 33 -4.35 15.08 -13.93
N LEU A 34 -5.22 14.25 -14.50
CA LEU A 34 -6.45 14.67 -15.18
C LEU A 34 -7.63 14.63 -14.21
N ASP A 35 -7.92 13.43 -13.71
CA ASP A 35 -9.02 13.16 -12.79
C ASP A 35 -8.55 12.30 -11.61
N ASP A 36 -9.18 12.50 -10.45
CA ASP A 36 -8.93 11.75 -9.22
C ASP A 36 -10.13 10.85 -8.90
N PHE A 37 -9.87 9.59 -8.59
CA PHE A 37 -10.89 8.61 -8.21
C PHE A 37 -10.63 8.07 -6.79
N GLU A 38 -11.71 7.79 -6.06
CA GLU A 38 -11.65 7.15 -4.75
C GLU A 38 -12.04 5.68 -4.86
N ALA A 39 -11.20 4.78 -4.33
CA ALA A 39 -11.44 3.35 -4.37
C ALA A 39 -11.19 2.71 -3.01
N GLY A 40 -12.02 1.72 -2.66
CA GLY A 40 -11.68 0.78 -1.60
C GLY A 40 -10.59 -0.20 -2.07
N ILE A 41 -9.73 -0.66 -1.17
CA ILE A 41 -8.72 -1.69 -1.48
C ILE A 41 -8.95 -2.96 -0.66
N VAL A 42 -8.91 -4.11 -1.31
CA VAL A 42 -9.06 -5.41 -0.65
C VAL A 42 -7.73 -5.87 -0.06
N LEU A 43 -7.65 -5.85 1.28
CA LEU A 43 -6.44 -6.21 2.04
C LEU A 43 -6.65 -7.42 2.94
N LYS A 44 -5.57 -8.17 3.19
CA LYS A 44 -5.47 -9.20 4.22
C LYS A 44 -5.11 -8.59 5.57
N GLY A 45 -5.41 -9.31 6.65
CA GLY A 45 -5.11 -8.86 8.02
C GLY A 45 -3.62 -8.53 8.27
N SER A 46 -2.69 -9.31 7.71
CA SER A 46 -1.25 -9.06 7.83
C SER A 46 -0.79 -7.82 7.05
N GLU A 47 -1.48 -7.48 5.95
CA GLU A 47 -1.23 -6.26 5.18
C GLU A 47 -1.66 -5.03 5.97
N ILE A 48 -2.85 -5.08 6.59
CA ILE A 48 -3.37 -3.98 7.43
C ILE A 48 -2.38 -3.65 8.55
N LYS A 49 -1.79 -4.66 9.19
CA LYS A 49 -0.78 -4.46 10.24
C LYS A 49 0.49 -3.81 9.70
N SER A 50 0.97 -4.26 8.55
CA SER A 50 2.20 -3.72 7.94
C SER A 50 2.03 -2.29 7.43
N ILE A 51 0.84 -1.95 6.88
CA ILE A 51 0.50 -0.57 6.50
C ILE A 51 0.43 0.34 7.73
N ARG A 52 -0.16 -0.13 8.83
CA ARG A 52 -0.20 0.63 10.09
C ARG A 52 1.19 0.90 10.67
N ASP A 53 2.15 0.01 10.40
CA ASP A 53 3.56 0.20 10.73
C ASP A 53 4.31 1.07 9.69
N ALA A 54 3.58 1.70 8.75
CA ALA A 54 4.12 2.50 7.64
C ALA A 54 5.11 1.75 6.73
N LYS A 55 4.99 0.41 6.65
CA LYS A 55 5.85 -0.45 5.82
C LYS A 55 5.20 -0.74 4.45
N VAL A 56 4.90 0.32 3.71
CA VAL A 56 4.30 0.23 2.37
C VAL A 56 5.00 1.18 1.41
N ASP A 57 5.22 0.73 0.18
CA ASP A 57 5.73 1.53 -0.93
C ASP A 57 4.82 1.39 -2.15
N ILE A 58 4.29 2.52 -2.60
CA ILE A 58 3.42 2.63 -3.78
C ILE A 58 4.06 3.49 -4.88
N SER A 59 5.36 3.75 -4.79
CA SER A 59 6.06 4.65 -5.73
C SER A 59 6.02 4.14 -7.16
N ASN A 60 6.09 2.82 -7.36
CA ASN A 60 6.07 2.13 -8.65
C ASN A 60 4.75 1.39 -8.90
N ALA A 61 3.75 1.59 -8.05
CA ALA A 61 2.46 0.92 -8.16
C ALA A 61 1.62 1.59 -9.24
N TYR A 62 0.83 0.79 -9.96
CA TYR A 62 -0.09 1.27 -10.99
C TYR A 62 -1.38 0.46 -10.97
N VAL A 63 -2.43 1.01 -11.59
CA VAL A 63 -3.71 0.33 -11.72
C VAL A 63 -3.79 -0.33 -13.09
N ARG A 64 -4.17 -1.61 -13.12
CA ARG A 64 -4.48 -2.39 -14.32
C ARG A 64 -5.95 -2.74 -14.31
N ILE A 65 -6.64 -2.46 -15.41
CA ILE A 65 -8.04 -2.86 -15.60
C ILE A 65 -8.06 -4.16 -16.39
N THR A 66 -8.77 -5.16 -15.90
CA THR A 66 -8.88 -6.48 -16.53
C THR A 66 -10.24 -7.06 -16.18
N ASP A 67 -10.99 -7.50 -17.19
CA ASP A 67 -12.32 -8.11 -17.04
C ASP A 67 -13.31 -7.28 -16.20
N ASP A 68 -13.42 -5.97 -16.49
CA ASP A 68 -14.26 -5.02 -15.74
C ASP A 68 -13.89 -4.87 -14.25
N GLU A 69 -12.66 -5.25 -13.88
CA GLU A 69 -12.14 -5.11 -12.53
C GLU A 69 -10.84 -4.29 -12.52
N ALA A 70 -10.70 -3.42 -11.53
CA ALA A 70 -9.49 -2.65 -11.30
C ALA A 70 -8.57 -3.36 -10.29
N TRP A 71 -7.29 -3.47 -10.65
CA TRP A 71 -6.27 -4.14 -9.86
C TRP A 71 -5.10 -3.20 -9.60
N LEU A 72 -4.73 -3.02 -8.33
CA LEU A 72 -3.50 -2.37 -7.94
C LEU A 72 -2.34 -3.38 -8.04
N VAL A 73 -1.43 -3.10 -8.96
CA VAL A 73 -0.27 -3.93 -9.28
C VAL A 73 1.00 -3.25 -8.79
N ASN A 74 2.00 -4.05 -8.42
CA ASN A 74 3.34 -3.58 -8.02
C ASN A 74 3.36 -2.65 -6.79
N ALA A 75 2.29 -2.67 -5.98
CA ALA A 75 2.32 -2.10 -4.64
C ALA A 75 3.07 -3.04 -3.70
N TYR A 76 4.14 -2.55 -3.10
CA TYR A 76 4.94 -3.32 -2.16
C TYR A 76 4.46 -3.08 -0.73
N ILE A 77 3.97 -4.14 -0.08
CA ILE A 77 3.69 -4.13 1.36
C ILE A 77 4.67 -5.09 2.01
N ALA A 78 5.43 -4.63 3.00
CA ALA A 78 6.39 -5.50 3.66
C ALA A 78 5.64 -6.62 4.42
N PRO A 79 6.19 -7.85 4.45
CA PRO A 79 5.65 -8.92 5.29
C PRO A 79 5.53 -8.48 6.75
N TYR A 80 4.48 -8.94 7.43
CA TYR A 80 4.33 -8.66 8.86
C TYR A 80 5.24 -9.62 9.65
N GLU A 81 6.25 -9.10 10.33
CA GLU A 81 7.26 -9.91 11.05
C GLU A 81 6.65 -10.79 12.16
N ALA A 82 5.55 -10.34 12.78
CA ALA A 82 4.86 -11.10 13.82
C ALA A 82 3.74 -12.01 13.28
N ALA A 83 3.54 -12.09 11.96
CA ALA A 83 2.65 -13.09 11.37
C ALA A 83 3.34 -14.46 11.34
N GLY A 84 2.56 -15.51 11.61
CA GLY A 84 3.01 -16.87 11.35
C GLY A 84 3.06 -17.17 9.85
N VAL A 85 3.73 -18.26 9.46
CA VAL A 85 3.90 -18.67 8.05
C VAL A 85 2.57 -18.76 7.29
N TRP A 86 1.50 -19.22 7.95
CA TRP A 86 0.18 -19.41 7.34
C TRP A 86 -0.61 -18.12 7.12
N THR A 87 -0.37 -17.09 7.93
CA THR A 87 -1.11 -15.82 7.87
C THR A 87 -0.35 -14.73 7.10
N GLN A 88 0.83 -15.07 6.58
CA GLN A 88 1.65 -14.14 5.82
C GLN A 88 1.05 -13.86 4.44
N HIS A 89 1.27 -12.65 3.95
CA HIS A 89 0.91 -12.25 2.60
C HIS A 89 2.14 -12.16 1.70
N GLU A 90 1.95 -12.28 0.39
CA GLU A 90 2.99 -11.96 -0.57
C GLU A 90 3.13 -10.44 -0.73
N PRO A 91 4.35 -9.88 -0.67
CA PRO A 91 4.54 -8.42 -0.69
C PRO A 91 3.99 -7.71 -1.91
N LEU A 92 4.19 -8.30 -3.09
CA LEU A 92 3.85 -7.74 -4.40
C LEU A 92 2.54 -8.30 -4.97
N ARG A 93 1.70 -8.91 -4.12
CA ARG A 93 0.41 -9.44 -4.56
C ARG A 93 -0.45 -8.35 -5.19
N ASP A 94 -1.10 -8.68 -6.31
CA ASP A 94 -2.11 -7.85 -6.94
C ASP A 94 -3.33 -7.70 -6.01
N ARG A 95 -3.78 -6.45 -5.82
CA ARG A 95 -4.86 -6.11 -4.88
C ARG A 95 -6.04 -5.54 -5.65
N LYS A 96 -7.21 -6.15 -5.49
CA LYS A 96 -8.44 -5.66 -6.10
C LYS A 96 -8.83 -4.30 -5.53
N LEU A 97 -9.19 -3.39 -6.42
CA LEU A 97 -9.78 -2.10 -6.11
C LEU A 97 -11.30 -2.18 -6.27
N LEU A 98 -12.01 -1.54 -5.35
CA LEU A 98 -13.45 -1.44 -5.31
C LEU A 98 -13.81 -0.04 -5.81
N LEU A 99 -14.08 0.04 -7.12
CA LEU A 99 -14.56 1.23 -7.82
C LEU A 99 -16.01 1.04 -8.23
N HIS A 100 -16.70 2.14 -8.54
CA HIS A 100 -18.03 2.04 -9.15
C HIS A 100 -17.92 1.57 -10.60
N ARG A 101 -18.90 0.77 -11.04
CA ARG A 101 -18.95 0.25 -12.42
C ARG A 101 -18.82 1.36 -13.48
N LYS A 102 -19.48 2.50 -13.26
CA LYS A 102 -19.43 3.67 -14.16
C LYS A 102 -18.04 4.29 -14.24
N GLU A 103 -17.25 4.22 -13.17
CA GLU A 103 -15.88 4.73 -13.15
C GLU A 103 -14.96 3.76 -13.89
N ILE A 104 -15.16 2.45 -13.72
CA ILE A 104 -14.39 1.44 -14.47
C ILE A 104 -14.69 1.53 -15.97
N GLU A 105 -15.95 1.76 -16.37
CA GLU A 105 -16.33 1.95 -17.77
C GLU A 105 -15.78 3.27 -18.38
N PHE A 106 -15.44 4.26 -17.53
CA PHE A 106 -14.86 5.52 -17.98
C PHE A 106 -13.34 5.43 -18.22
N LEU A 107 -12.65 4.53 -17.53
CA LEU A 107 -11.19 4.34 -17.57
C LEU A 107 -10.74 3.41 -18.71
#